data_AF-A0A7S2CP26-F1
#
_entry.id   AF-A0A7S2CP26-F1
#
_cell.length_a   1.000
_cell.length_b   1.000
_cell.length_c   1.000
_cell.angle_alpha   90.00
_cell.angle_beta   90.00
_cell.angle_gamma   90.00
#
_symmetry.space_group_name_H-M   'P 1'
#
loop_
_entity.id
_entity.type
_entity.pdbx_description
1 polymer ?
#
loop_
_entity_poly.entity_id
_entity_poly.type
_entity_poly.pdbx_seq_one_letter_code
_entity_poly.pdbx_strand_id
1 'polypeptide(L)'
;VPLGHNGHLQLCLRYDDGAVPASLLQNADELASSVVGCAPESVVDEDLDTDFVESLLQGCHPQWEGGWSFSRAVASRGVFTGMAAIGAGGTPLQRQRTARLAMALATVVEFPHHFVGLSLSHCPVAFFELLGEVQSAPILSLPPNEPADGPEGFLGLGMPAERLQDDPVY
;
A
#
# COMPACT_ATOMS: atom_id res chain seq x y z
N VAL A 1 1.58 8.14 1.15
CA VAL A 1 1.79 8.21 -0.33
C VAL A 1 0.74 7.38 -1.03
N PRO A 2 0.05 7.91 -2.05
CA PRO A 2 -0.87 7.16 -2.91
C PRO A 2 -0.11 6.23 -3.88
N LEU A 3 -0.49 4.95 -3.97
CA LEU A 3 0.23 3.89 -4.72
C LEU A 3 -0.63 3.20 -5.81
N GLY A 4 -1.81 3.72 -6.14
CA GLY A 4 -2.84 2.98 -6.88
C GLY A 4 -2.54 2.71 -8.36
N HIS A 5 -2.55 1.42 -8.76
CA HIS A 5 -2.56 0.95 -10.17
C HIS A 5 -3.90 0.32 -10.62
N ASN A 6 -4.81 0.03 -9.68
CA ASN A 6 -6.03 -0.77 -9.93
C ASN A 6 -7.34 0.03 -9.76
N GLY A 7 -7.30 1.35 -9.98
CA GLY A 7 -8.49 2.22 -9.86
C GLY A 7 -8.94 2.53 -8.43
N HIS A 8 -8.15 2.14 -7.42
CA HIS A 8 -8.37 2.51 -6.01
C HIS A 8 -7.12 3.15 -5.41
N LEU A 9 -7.33 4.19 -4.61
CA LEU A 9 -6.28 4.82 -3.81
C LEU A 9 -5.73 3.85 -2.75
N GLN A 10 -4.44 3.57 -2.81
CA GLN A 10 -3.72 2.86 -1.76
C GLN A 10 -2.81 3.84 -1.02
N LEU A 11 -3.05 4.09 0.26
CA LEU A 11 -2.17 4.96 1.05
C LEU A 11 -1.20 4.13 1.88
N CYS A 12 0.08 4.46 1.80
CA CYS A 12 1.06 4.02 2.78
C CYS A 12 1.34 5.16 3.79
N LEU A 13 1.15 4.88 5.08
CA LEU A 13 1.56 5.75 6.18
C LEU A 13 2.72 5.13 6.94
N ARG A 14 3.76 5.94 7.15
CA ARG A 14 4.91 5.61 7.98
C ARG A 14 4.80 6.38 9.30
N TYR A 15 4.89 5.67 10.41
CA TYR A 15 5.05 6.29 11.71
C TYR A 15 6.53 6.38 12.05
N ASP A 16 7.06 7.60 11.97
CA ASP A 16 8.28 7.99 12.65
C ASP A 16 7.90 8.68 13.96
N ASP A 17 8.66 8.40 15.01
CA ASP A 17 8.38 8.93 16.35
C ASP A 17 8.34 10.47 16.29
N GLY A 18 7.17 11.05 16.55
CA GLY A 18 6.93 12.51 16.50
C GLY A 18 6.18 13.04 15.26
N ALA A 19 6.03 12.27 14.18
CA ALA A 19 5.32 12.73 12.98
C ALA A 19 3.78 12.60 13.07
N VAL A 20 3.30 11.53 13.72
CA VAL A 20 1.87 11.31 13.96
C VAL A 20 1.61 11.36 15.47
N PRO A 21 0.59 12.10 15.96
CA PRO A 21 0.32 12.12 17.40
C PRO A 21 -0.05 10.73 17.92
N ALA A 22 0.53 10.33 19.05
CA ALA A 22 0.25 9.02 19.67
C ALA A 22 -1.24 8.82 20.00
N SER A 23 -1.95 9.90 20.35
CA SER A 23 -3.40 9.87 20.58
C SER A 23 -4.18 9.52 19.31
N LEU A 24 -3.73 9.99 18.14
CA LEU A 24 -4.36 9.66 16.87
C LEU A 24 -4.15 8.19 16.51
N LEU A 25 -2.94 7.66 16.74
CA LEU A 25 -2.67 6.23 16.57
C LEU A 25 -3.48 5.36 17.54
N GLN A 26 -3.66 5.79 18.77
CA GLN A 26 -4.47 5.06 19.75
C GLN A 26 -5.96 5.01 19.33
N ASN A 27 -6.44 6.04 18.64
CA ASN A 27 -7.82 6.13 18.17
C ASN A 27 -8.02 5.61 16.73
N ALA A 28 -6.98 5.05 16.10
CA ALA A 28 -7.04 4.64 14.70
C ALA A 28 -8.13 3.59 14.42
N ASP A 29 -8.38 2.70 15.36
CA ASP A 29 -9.43 1.68 15.26
C ASP A 29 -10.83 2.28 15.22
N GLU A 30 -11.09 3.25 16.10
CA GLU A 30 -12.37 3.96 16.18
C GLU A 30 -12.58 4.82 14.91
N LEU A 31 -11.53 5.48 14.44
CA LEU A 31 -11.56 6.28 13.22
C LEU A 31 -11.87 5.42 11.99
N ALA A 32 -11.14 4.31 11.80
CA ALA A 32 -11.39 3.40 10.69
C ALA A 32 -12.81 2.83 10.73
N SER A 33 -13.30 2.43 11.92
CA SER A 33 -14.66 1.89 12.08
C SER A 33 -15.74 2.94 11.80
N SER A 34 -15.52 4.18 12.22
CA SER A 34 -16.43 5.31 11.96
C SER A 34 -16.51 5.64 10.47
N VAL A 35 -15.37 5.57 9.78
CA VAL A 35 -15.24 5.98 8.39
C VAL A 35 -15.66 4.89 7.39
N VAL A 36 -15.33 3.62 7.64
CA VAL A 36 -15.61 2.50 6.71
C VAL A 36 -17.08 2.03 6.74
N GLY A 37 -17.89 2.54 7.68
CA GLY A 37 -19.32 2.30 7.69
C GLY A 37 -19.76 1.26 8.72
N CYS A 38 -19.62 1.67 9.98
CA CYS A 38 -20.52 1.34 11.10
C CYS A 38 -20.30 0.06 11.91
N ALA A 39 -19.20 -0.69 11.71
CA ALA A 39 -18.78 -1.68 12.72
C ALA A 39 -17.29 -2.05 12.58
N PRO A 40 -16.59 -2.36 13.69
CA PRO A 40 -15.16 -2.68 13.67
C PRO A 40 -14.81 -3.93 12.84
N GLU A 41 -15.76 -4.85 12.62
CA GLU A 41 -15.58 -6.02 11.76
C GLU A 41 -15.57 -5.72 10.25
N SER A 42 -15.82 -4.46 9.84
CA SER A 42 -15.78 -4.08 8.42
C SER A 42 -14.36 -3.97 7.87
N VAL A 43 -13.36 -3.86 8.74
CA VAL A 43 -11.94 -3.76 8.39
C VAL A 43 -11.22 -5.03 8.81
N VAL A 44 -10.57 -5.68 7.85
CA VAL A 44 -9.73 -6.86 8.07
C VAL A 44 -8.28 -6.46 7.93
N ASP A 45 -7.43 -6.95 8.81
CA ASP A 45 -5.99 -6.71 8.77
C ASP A 45 -5.28 -7.93 8.16
N GLU A 46 -4.38 -7.69 7.22
CA GLU A 46 -3.57 -8.66 6.49
C GLU A 46 -2.09 -8.32 6.66
N ASP A 47 -1.23 -9.33 6.79
CA ASP A 47 0.22 -9.13 6.75
C ASP A 47 0.70 -9.14 5.29
N LEU A 48 1.58 -8.19 4.95
CA LEU A 48 2.16 -8.07 3.62
C LEU A 48 3.56 -8.66 3.54
N ASP A 49 3.91 -9.17 2.35
CA ASP A 49 5.30 -9.46 1.99
C ASP A 49 6.11 -8.17 2.05
N THR A 50 6.99 -8.11 3.05
CA THR A 50 7.74 -6.91 3.38
C THR A 50 8.76 -6.59 2.28
N ASP A 51 9.42 -7.61 1.71
CA ASP A 51 10.46 -7.40 0.70
C ASP A 51 9.86 -6.83 -0.60
N PHE A 52 8.70 -7.33 -1.01
CA PHE A 52 7.99 -6.81 -2.18
C PHE A 52 7.54 -5.35 -1.97
N VAL A 53 6.98 -5.03 -0.81
CA VAL A 53 6.48 -3.68 -0.50
C VAL A 53 7.63 -2.69 -0.37
N GLU A 54 8.74 -3.09 0.24
CA GLU A 54 9.96 -2.27 0.29
C GLU A 54 10.48 -1.97 -1.12
N SER A 55 10.57 -2.99 -1.98
CA SER A 55 10.98 -2.81 -3.37
C SER A 55 10.06 -1.84 -4.13
N LEU A 56 8.74 -1.99 -3.95
CA LEU A 56 7.74 -1.10 -4.55
C LEU A 56 7.91 0.36 -4.08
N LEU A 57 8.10 0.55 -2.77
CA LEU A 57 8.21 1.88 -2.15
C LEU A 57 9.55 2.56 -2.45
N GLN A 58 10.66 1.83 -2.44
CA GLN A 58 11.97 2.34 -2.84
C GLN A 58 11.96 2.83 -4.29
N GLY A 59 11.28 2.10 -5.19
CA GLY A 59 11.11 2.50 -6.58
C GLY A 59 10.29 3.79 -6.75
N CYS A 60 9.30 4.03 -5.89
CA CYS A 60 8.45 5.23 -5.93
C CYS A 60 9.07 6.42 -5.19
N HIS A 61 9.84 6.16 -4.13
CA HIS A 61 10.35 7.19 -3.25
C HIS A 61 11.71 6.76 -2.67
N PRO A 62 12.83 7.11 -3.32
CA PRO A 62 14.17 6.61 -2.95
C PRO A 62 14.64 7.02 -1.56
N GLN A 63 13.94 7.96 -0.90
CA GLN A 63 14.20 8.33 0.51
C GLN A 63 13.57 7.36 1.53
N TRP A 64 12.82 6.34 1.08
CA TRP A 64 12.29 5.31 1.97
C TRP A 64 13.38 4.27 2.24
N GLU A 65 14.31 4.63 3.14
CA GLU A 65 15.40 3.76 3.56
C GLU A 65 14.99 2.83 4.73
N GLY A 66 15.42 1.57 4.66
CA GLY A 66 15.47 0.63 5.81
C GLY A 66 14.44 -0.50 5.80
N GLY A 67 14.66 -1.48 6.68
CA GLY A 67 13.83 -2.68 6.88
C GLY A 67 12.59 -2.41 7.73
N TRP A 68 11.46 -2.09 7.10
CA TRP A 68 10.18 -1.80 7.73
C TRP A 68 9.26 -2.98 7.56
N SER A 69 8.79 -3.58 8.65
CA SER A 69 7.64 -4.48 8.50
C SER A 69 6.38 -3.65 8.20
N PHE A 70 5.46 -4.25 7.44
CA PHE A 70 4.19 -3.63 7.08
C PHE A 70 3.00 -4.45 7.60
N SER A 71 1.85 -3.78 7.69
CA SER A 71 0.53 -4.40 7.82
C SER A 71 -0.41 -3.71 6.85
N ARG A 72 -1.38 -4.43 6.31
CA ARG A 72 -2.40 -3.93 5.39
C ARG A 72 -3.75 -4.02 6.06
N ALA A 73 -4.51 -2.94 6.02
CA ALA A 73 -5.93 -2.97 6.34
C ALA A 73 -6.72 -3.03 5.02
N VAL A 74 -7.76 -3.86 4.96
CA VAL A 74 -8.70 -3.96 3.84
C VAL A 74 -10.14 -3.79 4.32
N ALA A 75 -10.89 -2.89 3.68
CA ALA A 75 -12.32 -2.78 3.89
C ALA A 75 -13.01 -3.97 3.20
N SER A 76 -13.62 -4.84 4.00
CA SER A 76 -14.21 -6.10 3.55
C SER A 76 -15.69 -6.00 3.21
N ARG A 77 -16.35 -4.90 3.63
CA ARG A 77 -17.79 -4.70 3.52
C ARG A 77 -18.15 -3.22 3.30
N GLY A 78 -19.38 -2.99 2.86
CA GLY A 78 -19.93 -1.65 2.68
C GLY A 78 -19.50 -0.99 1.37
N VAL A 79 -19.74 0.32 1.27
CA VAL A 79 -19.48 1.11 0.05
C VAL A 79 -17.99 1.26 -0.27
N PHE A 80 -17.12 0.98 0.71
CA PHE A 80 -15.67 1.07 0.56
C PHE A 80 -14.99 -0.30 0.36
N THR A 81 -15.78 -1.37 0.14
CA THR A 81 -15.25 -2.72 -0.04
C THR A 81 -14.15 -2.75 -1.11
N GLY A 82 -13.04 -3.43 -0.80
CA GLY A 82 -11.88 -3.54 -1.69
C GLY A 82 -10.85 -2.43 -1.52
N MET A 83 -11.20 -1.33 -0.82
CA MET A 83 -10.21 -0.33 -0.45
C MET A 83 -9.22 -0.90 0.56
N ALA A 84 -7.94 -0.56 0.36
CA ALA A 84 -6.88 -1.02 1.23
C ALA A 84 -5.86 0.08 1.51
N ALA A 85 -5.23 -0.02 2.66
CA ALA A 85 -4.15 0.88 3.04
C ALA A 85 -3.05 0.11 3.77
N ILE A 86 -1.84 0.64 3.73
CA ILE A 86 -0.64 0.01 4.26
C ILE A 86 -0.08 0.88 5.39
N GLY A 87 0.24 0.25 6.51
CA GLY A 87 0.84 0.86 7.68
C GLY A 87 2.22 0.29 7.96
N ALA A 88 3.17 1.17 8.28
CA ALA A 88 4.50 0.81 8.74
C ALA A 88 4.72 1.22 10.20
N GLY A 89 5.65 0.56 10.89
CA GLY A 89 5.97 0.85 12.29
C GLY A 89 6.88 -0.20 12.95
N GLY A 90 7.54 0.21 14.03
CA GLY A 90 8.52 -0.62 14.75
C GLY A 90 7.93 -1.82 15.50
N THR A 91 6.63 -1.82 15.75
CA THR A 91 5.92 -2.94 16.42
C THR A 91 4.70 -3.38 15.63
N PRO A 92 4.24 -4.65 15.77
CA PRO A 92 3.03 -5.14 15.10
C PRO A 92 1.80 -4.26 15.36
N LEU A 93 1.61 -3.83 16.61
CA LEU A 93 0.50 -2.97 17.00
C LEU A 93 0.58 -1.59 16.33
N GLN A 94 1.77 -1.01 16.22
CA GLN A 94 1.93 0.26 15.51
C GLN A 94 1.60 0.11 14.03
N ARG A 95 2.04 -0.97 13.37
CA ARG A 95 1.74 -1.25 11.96
C ARG A 95 0.24 -1.35 11.69
N GLN A 96 -0.47 -2.07 12.56
CA GLN A 96 -1.93 -2.19 12.47
C GLN A 96 -2.61 -0.83 12.62
N ARG A 97 -2.22 -0.05 13.65
CA ARG A 97 -2.79 1.28 13.90
C ARG A 97 -2.50 2.25 12.75
N THR A 98 -1.29 2.25 12.21
CA THR A 98 -0.96 3.10 11.07
C THR A 98 -1.69 2.66 9.81
N ALA A 99 -1.90 1.36 9.59
CA ALA A 99 -2.66 0.85 8.45
C ALA A 99 -4.13 1.28 8.51
N ARG A 100 -4.74 1.22 9.69
CA ARG A 100 -6.13 1.66 9.91
C ARG A 100 -6.30 3.17 9.81
N LEU A 101 -5.35 3.94 10.33
CA LEU A 101 -5.32 5.38 10.12
C LEU A 101 -5.18 5.70 8.62
N ALA A 102 -4.31 4.99 7.91
CA ALA A 102 -4.12 5.16 6.47
C ALA A 102 -5.40 4.83 5.70
N MET A 103 -6.15 3.81 6.13
CA MET A 103 -7.45 3.47 5.55
C MET A 103 -8.48 4.56 5.76
N ALA A 104 -8.58 5.10 6.98
CA ALA A 104 -9.49 6.20 7.29
C ALA A 104 -9.18 7.44 6.44
N LEU A 105 -7.89 7.73 6.22
CA LEU A 105 -7.51 8.80 5.29
C LEU A 105 -7.84 8.46 3.84
N ALA A 106 -7.55 7.23 3.39
CA ALA A 106 -7.74 6.82 1.99
C ALA A 106 -9.20 6.90 1.56
N THR A 107 -10.09 6.41 2.41
CA THR A 107 -11.54 6.46 2.21
C THR A 107 -12.07 7.88 2.12
N VAL A 108 -11.63 8.77 3.02
CA VAL A 108 -12.07 10.18 3.01
C VAL A 108 -11.54 10.93 1.79
N VAL A 109 -10.30 10.66 1.36
CA VAL A 109 -9.70 11.30 0.18
C VAL A 109 -10.35 10.82 -1.11
N GLU A 110 -10.58 9.51 -1.25
CA GLU A 110 -11.13 8.92 -2.47
C GLU A 110 -12.65 9.17 -2.60
N PHE A 111 -13.37 9.16 -1.47
CA PHE A 111 -14.83 9.24 -1.45
C PHE A 111 -15.35 10.42 -0.62
N PRO A 112 -14.93 11.67 -0.89
CA PRO A 112 -15.25 12.81 -0.05
C PRO A 112 -16.76 13.06 0.06
N HIS A 113 -17.53 12.76 -0.99
CA HIS A 113 -18.98 12.92 -1.02
C HIS A 113 -19.73 12.06 0.01
N HIS A 114 -19.17 10.91 0.40
CA HIS A 114 -19.77 10.04 1.42
C HIS A 114 -19.66 10.62 2.85
N PHE A 115 -18.81 11.63 3.04
CA PHE A 115 -18.57 12.27 4.33
C PHE A 115 -19.17 13.69 4.41
N VAL A 116 -19.82 14.16 3.36
CA VAL A 116 -20.53 15.45 3.35
C VAL A 116 -21.74 15.37 4.28
N GLY A 117 -21.63 16.00 5.45
CA GLY A 117 -22.69 16.00 6.48
C GLY A 117 -22.51 14.96 7.60
N LEU A 118 -21.52 14.07 7.49
CA LEU A 118 -21.04 13.32 8.65
C LEU A 118 -20.19 14.25 9.51
N SER A 119 -20.50 14.30 10.81
CA SER A 119 -19.74 15.07 11.79
C SER A 119 -18.37 14.43 12.04
N LEU A 120 -17.44 14.61 11.09
CA LEU A 120 -16.00 14.46 11.34
C LEU A 120 -15.50 15.44 12.42
N SER A 121 -16.37 16.30 12.97
CA SER A 121 -16.11 17.21 14.10
C SER A 121 -15.57 16.51 15.36
N HIS A 122 -15.73 15.20 15.49
CA HIS A 122 -15.14 14.41 16.58
C HIS A 122 -13.71 13.95 16.28
N CYS A 123 -13.22 14.12 15.05
CA CYS A 123 -11.86 13.77 14.68
C CYS A 123 -10.88 14.80 15.25
N PRO A 124 -9.72 14.37 15.77
CA PRO A 124 -8.67 15.30 16.24
C PRO A 124 -8.20 16.23 15.12
N VAL A 125 -7.78 17.45 15.46
CA VAL A 125 -7.23 18.43 14.48
C VAL A 125 -6.10 17.81 13.64
N ALA A 126 -5.22 17.02 14.26
CA ALA A 126 -4.12 16.34 13.58
C ALA A 126 -4.58 15.35 12.48
N PHE A 127 -5.80 14.81 12.57
CA PHE A 127 -6.37 14.00 11.49
C PHE A 127 -6.59 14.84 10.24
N PHE A 128 -7.11 16.07 10.41
CA PHE A 128 -7.36 16.99 9.30
C PHE A 128 -6.06 17.56 8.72
N GLU A 129 -5.04 17.78 9.56
CA GLU A 129 -3.71 18.15 9.09
C GLU A 129 -3.12 17.06 8.18
N LEU A 130 -3.14 15.80 8.63
CA LEU A 130 -2.73 14.65 7.82
C LEU A 130 -3.57 14.48 6.55
N LEU A 131 -4.88 14.71 6.63
CA LEU A 131 -5.76 14.67 5.46
C LEU A 131 -5.36 15.73 4.43
N GLY A 132 -5.06 16.95 4.89
CA GLY A 132 -4.55 18.03 4.04
C GLY A 132 -3.23 17.68 3.37
N GLU A 133 -2.29 17.08 4.13
CA GLU A 133 -1.02 16.59 3.59
C GLU A 133 -1.23 15.54 2.50
N VAL A 134 -2.08 14.53 2.76
CA VAL A 134 -2.36 13.47 1.78
C VAL A 134 -3.03 14.03 0.52
N GLN A 135 -3.96 14.98 0.64
CA GLN A 135 -4.61 15.62 -0.50
C GLN A 135 -3.66 16.53 -1.31
N SER A 136 -2.69 17.13 -0.63
CA SER A 136 -1.66 17.97 -1.27
C SER A 136 -0.51 17.17 -1.88
N ALA A 137 -0.37 15.90 -1.50
CA ALA A 137 0.68 15.03 -2.01
C ALA A 137 0.47 14.79 -3.52
N PRO A 138 1.51 14.97 -4.34
CA PRO A 138 1.40 14.70 -5.76
C PRO A 138 1.02 13.24 -6.00
N ILE A 139 -0.02 12.99 -6.80
CA ILE A 139 -0.34 11.66 -7.33
C ILE A 139 0.76 11.35 -8.34
N LEU A 140 1.74 10.56 -7.92
CA LEU A 140 2.75 10.04 -8.82
C LEU A 140 2.15 8.82 -9.51
N SER A 141 1.75 9.00 -10.76
CA SER A 141 1.54 7.89 -11.67
C SER A 141 2.87 7.14 -11.78
N LEU A 142 2.93 5.94 -11.22
CA LEU A 142 3.94 4.99 -11.64
C LEU A 142 3.85 4.85 -13.17
N PRO A 143 4.98 4.76 -13.89
CA PRO A 143 4.92 4.37 -15.29
C PRO A 143 4.20 3.01 -15.36
N PRO A 144 3.30 2.82 -16.34
CA PRO A 144 2.67 1.52 -16.51
C PRO A 144 3.78 0.49 -16.62
N ASN A 145 3.72 -0.57 -15.80
CA ASN A 145 4.50 -1.76 -16.04
C ASN A 145 4.17 -2.21 -17.47
N GLU A 146 5.06 -1.93 -18.42
CA GLU A 146 5.01 -2.59 -19.72
C GLU A 146 5.00 -4.10 -19.41
N PRO A 147 4.07 -4.87 -19.99
CA PRO A 147 4.11 -6.31 -19.82
C PRO A 147 5.51 -6.74 -20.25
N ALA A 148 6.18 -7.53 -19.41
CA ALA A 148 7.41 -8.18 -19.79
C ALA A 148 7.11 -9.01 -21.03
N ASP A 149 7.41 -8.43 -22.20
CA ASP A 149 7.39 -9.13 -23.46
C ASP A 149 8.54 -10.13 -23.35
N GLY A 150 8.17 -11.37 -23.03
CA GLY A 150 9.09 -12.48 -22.94
C GLY A 150 9.81 -12.66 -24.28
N PRO A 151 11.01 -13.26 -24.29
CA PRO A 151 11.77 -13.45 -25.52
C PRO A 151 11.17 -14.60 -26.34
N GLU A 152 10.06 -14.37 -27.02
CA GLU A 152 9.57 -15.25 -28.09
C GLU A 152 10.18 -14.78 -29.42
N GLY A 153 11.45 -15.14 -29.62
CA GLY A 153 12.23 -14.90 -30.83
C GLY A 153 12.97 -16.14 -31.30
N PHE A 154 12.33 -17.31 -31.24
CA PHE A 154 12.86 -18.57 -31.77
C PHE A 154 12.39 -18.78 -33.20
N LEU A 155 13.13 -18.24 -34.18
CA LEU A 155 13.22 -18.83 -35.52
C LEU A 155 14.64 -18.69 -36.07
N GLY A 156 15.40 -19.77 -35.91
CA GLY A 156 16.30 -20.34 -36.94
C GLY A 156 17.49 -19.52 -37.44
N LEU A 157 18.70 -19.99 -37.13
CA LEU A 157 19.63 -20.61 -38.10
C LEU A 157 21.03 -20.79 -37.49
N GLY A 158 21.53 -22.04 -37.52
CA GLY A 158 22.97 -22.32 -37.66
C GLY A 158 23.77 -22.56 -36.38
N MET A 159 23.74 -23.79 -35.85
CA MET A 159 24.78 -24.30 -34.96
C MET A 159 26.11 -24.46 -35.73
N PRO A 160 27.27 -24.03 -35.22
CA PRO A 160 28.56 -24.50 -35.72
C PRO A 160 28.87 -25.88 -35.13
N ALA A 161 29.24 -26.81 -35.99
CA ALA A 161 29.58 -28.18 -35.64
C ALA A 161 30.94 -28.25 -34.93
N GLU A 162 30.97 -28.74 -33.69
CA GLU A 162 32.16 -29.37 -33.11
C GLU A 162 31.93 -30.88 -33.00
N ARG A 163 32.62 -31.63 -33.87
CA ARG A 163 32.73 -33.09 -33.79
C ARG A 163 33.71 -33.44 -32.66
N LEU A 164 33.20 -33.97 -31.55
CA LEU A 164 33.97 -34.85 -30.69
C LEU A 164 33.88 -36.27 -31.29
N GLN A 165 35.02 -36.82 -31.71
CA GLN A 165 35.16 -38.23 -32.05
C GLN A 165 35.47 -39.00 -30.76
N ASP A 166 34.57 -39.87 -30.35
CA ASP A 166 34.85 -40.97 -29.42
C ASP A 166 34.49 -42.29 -30.13
N ASP A 167 35.50 -43.15 -30.31
CA ASP A 167 35.41 -44.52 -30.79
C ASP A 167 34.59 -45.40 -29.83
N PRO A 168 33.87 -46.42 -30.33
CA PRO A 168 33.55 -47.57 -29.53
C PRO A 168 34.42 -48.78 -29.90
N VAL A 169 35.05 -49.30 -28.85
CA VAL A 169 35.58 -50.66 -28.71
C VAL A 169 34.52 -51.70 -29.07
N TYR A 170 34.80 -52.55 -30.07
CA TYR A 170 34.85 -54.03 -29.98
C TYR A 170 35.26 -54.64 -31.32
#